data_AF-A0A355RDF4-F1
#
_entry.id   AF-A0A355RDF4-F1
#
_cell.length_a   1.000
_cell.length_b   1.000
_cell.length_c   1.000
_cell.angle_alpha   90.00
_cell.angle_beta   90.00
_cell.angle_gamma   90.00
#
_symmetry.space_group_name_H-M   'P 1'
#
loop_
_entity.id
_entity.type
_entity.pdbx_description
1 polymer ?
#
loop_
_entity_poly.entity_id
_entity_poly.type
_entity_poly.pdbx_seq_one_letter_code
_entity_poly.pdbx_strand_id
1 'polypeptide(L)' 'MTQENRRGLLIILSSPSGAGKSTLARRLRQWDPEIEFSISATTRAPRAGEVDG' A
#
# COMPACT_ATOMS: atom_id res chain seq x y z
N MET A 1 9.40 34.09 5.73
CA MET A 1 8.99 32.83 6.39
C MET A 1 9.29 31.71 5.41
N THR A 2 10.50 31.16 5.46
CA THR A 2 10.97 30.13 4.52
C THR A 2 10.21 28.83 4.80
N GLN A 3 9.48 28.31 3.81
CA GLN A 3 8.88 26.98 3.91
C GLN A 3 10.02 25.95 3.95
N GLU A 4 10.24 25.37 5.13
CA GLU A 4 11.07 24.18 5.31
C GLU A 4 10.52 23.07 4.41
N ASN A 5 11.28 22.69 3.39
CA ASN A 5 10.90 21.66 2.43
C ASN A 5 10.99 20.29 3.12
N ARG A 6 9.90 19.89 3.80
CA ARG A 6 9.83 18.59 4.47
C ARG A 6 9.95 17.47 3.44
N ARG A 7 11.06 16.74 3.49
CA ARG A 7 11.20 15.48 2.75
C ARG A 7 10.25 14.45 3.36
N GLY A 8 9.31 13.95 2.57
CA GLY A 8 8.44 12.85 2.97
C GLY A 8 9.25 11.57 3.23
N LEU A 9 8.67 10.67 4.03
CA LEU A 9 9.25 9.36 4.32
C LEU A 9 8.63 8.32 3.39
N LEU A 10 9.45 7.68 2.55
CA LEU A 10 9.04 6.52 1.76
C LEU A 10 9.35 5.24 2.55
N ILE A 11 8.34 4.43 2.81
CA ILE A 11 8.48 3.14 3.50
C ILE A 11 8.11 2.04 2.52
N ILE A 12 9.00 1.05 2.36
CA ILE A 12 8.77 -0.13 1.52
C ILE A 12 8.63 -1.35 2.42
N LEU A 13 7.48 -2.03 2.35
CA LEU A 13 7.25 -3.29 3.04
C LEU A 13 7.42 -4.47 2.06
N SER A 14 8.51 -5.22 2.20
CA SER A 14 8.80 -6.40 1.35
C SER A 14 8.99 -7.67 2.20
N SER A 15 8.55 -8.81 1.66
CA SER A 15 8.71 -10.14 2.28
C SER A 15 8.21 -11.26 1.35
N PRO A 16 8.65 -12.52 1.51
CA PRO A 16 8.11 -13.67 0.78
C PRO A 16 6.60 -13.87 0.97
N SER A 17 5.99 -14.70 0.12
CA SER A 17 4.60 -15.12 0.32
C SER A 17 4.45 -15.82 1.68
N GLY A 18 3.34 -15.55 2.39
CA GLY A 18 3.07 -16.13 3.71
C GLY A 18 3.69 -15.40 4.91
N ALA A 19 4.59 -14.43 4.70
CA ALA A 19 5.28 -13.72 5.79
C ALA A 19 4.46 -12.58 6.45
N GLY A 20 3.15 -12.47 6.16
CA GLY A 20 2.25 -11.55 6.87
C GLY A 20 2.20 -10.10 6.41
N LYS A 21 2.77 -9.75 5.24
CA LYS A 21 2.73 -8.38 4.68
C LYS A 21 1.31 -7.79 4.57
N SER A 22 0.36 -8.57 4.03
CA SER A 22 -1.04 -8.14 3.93
C SER A 22 -1.68 -7.94 5.30
N THR A 23 -1.32 -8.76 6.29
CA THR A 23 -1.78 -8.62 7.67
C THR A 23 -1.28 -7.32 8.30
N LEU A 24 0.00 -7.01 8.13
CA LEU A 24 0.59 -5.76 8.62
C LEU A 24 -0.03 -4.54 7.93
N ALA A 25 -0.15 -4.56 6.61
CA ALA A 25 -0.79 -3.48 5.85
C ALA A 25 -2.24 -3.22 6.32
N ARG A 26 -3.00 -4.29 6.60
CA ARG A 26 -4.36 -4.17 7.14
C ARG A 26 -4.38 -3.54 8.53
N ARG A 27 -3.45 -3.92 9.41
CA ARG A 27 -3.33 -3.33 10.76
C ARG A 27 -2.93 -1.87 10.71
N LEU A 28 -2.01 -1.49 9.82
CA LEU A 28 -1.62 -0.08 9.63
C LEU A 28 -2.81 0.79 9.22
N ARG A 29 -3.61 0.34 8.25
CA ARG A 29 -4.83 1.04 7.82
C ARG A 29 -5.92 1.12 8.90
N GLN A 30 -5.95 0.17 9.84
CA GLN A 30 -6.87 0.21 10.98
C GLN A 30 -6.39 1.15 12.08
N TRP A 31 -5.07 1.29 12.23
CA TRP A 31 -4.45 2.14 13.23
C TRP A 31 -4.51 3.62 12.83
N ASP A 32 -4.28 3.92 11.56
CA ASP A 32 -4.29 5.27 11.01
C ASP A 32 -5.20 5.35 9.77
N PRO A 33 -6.38 6.01 9.89
CA PRO A 33 -7.31 6.19 8.78
C PRO A 33 -6.76 7.03 7.62
N GLU A 34 -5.71 7.82 7.81
CA GLU A 34 -5.07 8.59 6.73
C GLU A 34 -4.23 7.69 5.80
N ILE A 35 -3.96 6.44 6.20
CA ILE A 35 -3.26 5.47 5.36
C ILE A 35 -4.23 4.83 4.37
N GLU A 36 -4.09 5.19 3.10
CA GLU A 36 -4.83 4.59 2.00
C GLU A 36 -4.08 3.41 1.37
N PHE A 37 -4.86 2.47 0.81
CA PHE A 37 -4.29 1.37 0.04
C PHE A 37 -4.24 1.75 -1.43
N SER A 38 -3.03 1.82 -1.97
CA SER A 38 -2.84 2.01 -3.40
C SER A 38 -3.06 0.71 -4.16
N ILE A 39 -3.93 0.76 -5.17
CA ILE A 39 -4.14 -0.34 -6.10
C ILE A 39 -3.36 -0.04 -7.38
N SER A 40 -2.55 -1.01 -7.80
CA SER A 40 -1.67 -0.89 -8.96
C SER A 40 -2.36 -1.37 -10.24
N ALA A 41 -2.09 -0.73 -11.37
CA ALA A 41 -2.52 -1.21 -12.68
C ALA A 41 -1.64 -2.35 -13.21
N THR A 42 -2.23 -3.24 -14.02
CA THR A 42 -1.51 -4.31 -14.73
C THR A 42 -2.07 -4.50 -16.13
N THR A 43 -1.22 -4.88 -17.08
CA THR A 43 -1.61 -5.12 -18.48
C THR A 43 -2.06 -6.56 -18.75
N ARG A 44 -1.90 -7.48 -17.78
CA ARG A 44 -2.40 -8.84 -17.92
C ARG A 44 -3.94 -8.86 -17.87
N ALA A 45 -4.54 -9.87 -18.47
CA ALA A 45 -5.97 -10.12 -18.31
C ALA A 45 -6.32 -10.42 -16.83
N PRO A 46 -7.52 -10.02 -16.37
CA PRO A 46 -8.04 -10.40 -15.07
C PRO A 46 -8.16 -11.93 -14.93
N ARG A 47 -7.87 -12.44 -13.73
CA ARG A 47 -8.15 -13.84 -13.36
C ARG A 47 -9.64 -14.00 -13.04
N ALA A 48 -10.13 -15.24 -13.04
CA ALA A 48 -11.49 -15.53 -12.60
C ALA A 48 -11.74 -14.97 -11.18
N GLY A 49 -12.73 -14.08 -11.06
CA GLY A 49 -13.10 -13.42 -9.80
C GLY A 49 -12.33 -12.14 -9.46
N GLU A 50 -11.35 -11.73 -10.26
CA GLU A 50 -10.78 -10.37 -10.13
C GLU A 50 -11.78 -9.33 -10.64
N VAL A 51 -11.85 -8.20 -9.92
CA VAL A 51 -12.73 -7.06 -10.23
C VAL A 51 -11.84 -5.85 -10.45
N ASP A 52 -12.22 -4.99 -11.39
CA ASP A 52 -11.55 -3.72 -11.64
C ASP A 52 -11.72 -2.79 -10.43
N GLY A 53 -10.62 -2.14 -10.01
CA GLY A 53 -10.54 -1.30 -8.82
C GLY A 53 -9.11 -1.09 -8.37
#